data_AF-A0A224XB43-F1
#
_entry.id   AF-A0A224XB43-F1
#
_cell.length_a   1.000
_cell.length_b   1.000
_cell.length_c   1.000
_cell.angle_alpha   90.00
_cell.angle_beta   90.00
_cell.angle_gamma   90.00
#
_symmetry.space_group_name_H-M   'P 1'
#
loop_
_entity.id
_entity.type
_entity.pdbx_description
1 polymer ?
#
loop_
_entity_poly.entity_id
_entity_poly.type
_entity_poly.pdbx_seq_one_letter_code
_entity_poly.pdbx_strand_id
1 'polypeptide(L)'
;MKNNKNWLSIGTTVLLEGATQPLMIVGRYQLDDENNVYDYVGVLNPQGFEDAKSMYLFNERAISEIIFKASATDYEEAYLDKLNDFIEGEK
;
A
#
# COMPACT_ATOMS: atom_id res chain seq x y z
N MET A 1 -7.60 -5.43 -23.00
CA MET A 1 -7.91 -5.77 -21.60
C MET A 1 -7.23 -4.72 -20.75
N LYS A 2 -7.94 -4.04 -19.85
CA LYS A 2 -7.31 -3.08 -18.92
C LYS A 2 -6.27 -3.83 -18.09
N ASN A 3 -5.04 -3.33 -18.01
CA ASN A 3 -3.99 -3.93 -17.19
C ASN A 3 -4.07 -3.30 -15.79
N ASN A 4 -5.10 -3.67 -15.05
CA ASN A 4 -5.31 -3.17 -13.69
C ASN A 4 -4.26 -3.79 -12.75
N LYS A 5 -3.69 -2.94 -11.88
CA LYS A 5 -2.83 -3.43 -10.81
C LYS A 5 -3.70 -4.08 -9.73
N ASN A 6 -3.27 -5.25 -9.26
CA ASN A 6 -3.91 -5.96 -8.14
C ASN A 6 -3.35 -5.43 -6.83
N TRP A 7 -3.94 -4.35 -6.33
CA TRP A 7 -3.55 -3.74 -5.07
C TRP A 7 -3.89 -4.61 -3.85
N LEU A 8 -3.01 -4.66 -2.85
CA LEU A 8 -3.30 -5.28 -1.56
C LEU A 8 -4.29 -4.44 -0.74
N SER A 9 -5.27 -5.08 -0.08
CA SER A 9 -6.27 -4.44 0.80
C SER A 9 -5.63 -3.62 1.93
N ILE A 10 -6.22 -2.49 2.31
CA ILE A 10 -5.75 -1.69 3.45
C ILE A 10 -5.93 -2.54 4.72
N GLY A 11 -5.01 -2.42 5.66
CA GLY A 11 -4.93 -3.29 6.83
C GLY A 11 -4.21 -4.61 6.57
N THR A 12 -3.79 -4.89 5.33
CA THR A 12 -2.84 -5.98 5.04
C THR A 12 -1.51 -5.67 5.70
N THR A 13 -0.98 -6.63 6.43
CA THR A 13 0.32 -6.55 7.11
C THR A 13 1.36 -7.32 6.31
N VAL A 14 2.47 -6.67 6.01
CA VAL A 14 3.56 -7.19 5.19
C VAL A 14 4.90 -7.06 5.92
N LEU A 15 5.83 -7.95 5.59
CA LEU A 15 7.24 -7.80 5.94
C LEU A 15 8.00 -7.40 4.67
N LEU A 16 8.87 -6.40 4.79
CA LEU A 16 9.74 -5.97 3.70
C LEU A 16 11.06 -6.73 3.74
N GLU A 17 11.71 -6.87 2.57
CA GLU A 17 13.05 -7.45 2.48
C GLU A 17 14.04 -6.75 3.43
N GLY A 18 14.67 -7.53 4.31
CA GLY A 18 15.64 -7.03 5.29
C GLY A 18 15.03 -6.33 6.51
N ALA A 19 13.71 -6.17 6.59
CA ALA A 19 13.05 -5.61 7.77
C ALA A 19 12.94 -6.66 8.88
N THR A 20 13.07 -6.20 10.14
CA THR A 20 12.88 -7.05 11.33
C THR A 20 11.49 -6.91 11.94
N GLN A 21 10.68 -5.97 11.44
CA GLN A 21 9.36 -5.65 11.96
C GLN A 21 8.37 -5.41 10.81
N PRO A 22 7.14 -5.92 10.89
CA PRO A 22 6.16 -5.79 9.82
C PRO A 22 5.52 -4.39 9.77
N LEU A 23 5.02 -4.05 8.58
CA LEU A 23 4.24 -2.85 8.29
C LEU A 23 2.80 -3.22 7.97
N MET A 24 1.84 -2.46 8.48
CA MET A 24 0.44 -2.50 8.03
C MET A 24 0.24 -1.43 6.95
N ILE A 25 -0.31 -1.82 5.80
CA ILE A 25 -0.63 -0.90 4.70
C ILE A 25 -1.79 0.01 5.13
N VAL A 26 -1.56 1.32 5.05
CA VAL A 26 -2.57 2.36 5.38
C VAL A 26 -2.91 3.27 4.20
N GLY A 27 -2.20 3.15 3.07
CA GLY A 27 -2.51 3.87 1.84
C GLY A 27 -1.84 3.26 0.62
N ARG A 28 -2.29 3.71 -0.56
CA ARG A 28 -1.81 3.26 -1.87
C ARG A 28 -1.52 4.45 -2.76
N TYR A 29 -0.68 4.25 -3.77
CA TYR A 29 -0.37 5.26 -4.79
C TYR A 29 0.00 6.60 -4.15
N GLN A 30 1.09 6.59 -3.38
CA GLN A 30 1.51 7.71 -2.56
C GLN A 30 2.66 8.47 -3.22
N LEU A 31 2.63 9.79 -3.08
CA LEU A 31 3.66 10.70 -3.55
C LEU A 31 4.51 11.13 -2.36
N ASP A 32 5.82 11.17 -2.52
CA ASP A 32 6.70 11.87 -1.60
C ASP A 32 6.81 13.36 -1.95
N ASP A 33 7.60 14.11 -1.17
CA ASP A 33 7.83 15.55 -1.39
C ASP A 33 8.55 15.85 -2.73
N GLU A 34 9.17 14.84 -3.34
CA GLU A 34 9.88 14.93 -4.63
C GLU A 34 9.00 14.48 -5.81
N ASN A 35 7.72 14.15 -5.56
CA ASN A 35 6.76 13.57 -6.52
C ASN A 35 7.16 12.19 -7.06
N ASN A 36 7.96 11.42 -6.32
CA ASN A 36 8.15 10.00 -6.61
C ASN A 36 6.89 9.23 -6.20
N VAL A 37 6.41 8.35 -7.08
CA VAL A 37 5.24 7.51 -6.81
C VAL A 37 5.68 6.19 -6.18
N TYR A 38 5.04 5.84 -5.08
CA TYR A 38 5.17 4.58 -4.37
C TYR A 38 3.86 3.81 -4.36
N ASP A 39 3.97 2.48 -4.44
CA ASP A 39 2.78 1.62 -4.38
C ASP A 39 2.03 1.77 -3.06
N TYR A 40 2.73 1.79 -1.94
CA TYR A 40 2.13 1.73 -0.62
C TYR A 40 2.76 2.71 0.37
N VAL A 41 1.95 3.13 1.33
CA VAL A 41 2.42 3.66 2.61
C VAL A 41 1.95 2.75 3.74
N GLY A 42 2.84 2.50 4.69
CA GLY A 42 2.55 1.67 5.86
C GLY A 42 3.04 2.27 7.16
N VAL A 43 2.53 1.72 8.26
CA VAL A 43 2.94 2.02 9.63
C VAL A 43 3.44 0.75 10.31
N LEU A 44 4.32 0.89 11.30
CA LEU A 44 4.78 -0.25 12.09
C LEU A 44 3.60 -0.97 12.74
N ASN A 45 3.56 -2.29 12.63
CA ASN A 45 2.58 -3.12 13.33
C ASN A 45 3.23 -3.76 14.56
N PRO A 46 2.64 -3.68 15.78
CA PRO A 46 1.31 -3.15 16.14
C PRO A 46 1.25 -1.68 16.62
N GLN A 47 2.33 -0.91 16.51
CA GLN A 47 2.42 0.47 17.03
C GLN A 47 1.38 1.40 16.38
N GLY A 48 1.15 1.22 15.08
CA GLY A 48 0.24 2.05 14.31
C GLY A 48 0.85 3.40 13.93
N PHE A 49 -0.01 4.37 13.66
CA PHE A 49 0.37 5.73 13.28
C PHE A 49 0.77 6.54 14.52
N GLU A 50 2.01 7.04 14.55
CA GLU A 50 2.50 7.92 15.62
C GLU A 50 2.51 9.37 15.16
N ASP A 51 3.12 9.63 13.99
CA ASP A 51 3.10 10.92 13.32
C ASP A 51 3.36 10.75 11.81
N ALA A 52 3.36 11.87 11.07
CA ALA A 52 3.58 11.83 9.63
C ALA A 52 5.00 11.34 9.24
N LYS A 53 5.99 11.45 10.13
CA LYS A 53 7.36 11.01 9.91
C LYS A 53 7.54 9.52 10.21
N SER A 54 6.61 8.91 10.94
CA SER A 54 6.62 7.49 11.27
C SER A 54 6.00 6.61 10.17
N MET A 55 5.73 7.17 8.99
CA MET A 55 5.16 6.45 7.84
C MET A 55 6.27 5.97 6.90
N TYR A 56 6.07 4.77 6.33
CA TYR A 56 7.03 4.11 5.46
C TYR A 56 6.46 4.01 4.05
N LEU A 57 7.11 4.64 3.07
CA LEU A 57 6.79 4.52 1.65
C LEU A 57 7.55 3.32 1.06
N PHE A 58 6.85 2.45 0.32
CA PHE A 58 7.46 1.28 -0.30
C PHE A 58 6.72 0.81 -1.54
N ASN A 59 7.43 0.04 -2.37
CA ASN A 59 6.87 -0.59 -3.55
C ASN A 59 6.57 -2.06 -3.29
N GLU A 60 5.62 -2.63 -4.04
CA GLU A 60 5.19 -4.03 -3.92
C GLU A 60 6.37 -4.99 -4.06
N ARG A 61 7.33 -4.67 -4.94
CA ARG A 61 8.55 -5.44 -5.17
C ARG A 61 9.45 -5.60 -3.92
N ALA A 62 9.27 -4.77 -2.91
CA ALA A 62 10.05 -4.83 -1.67
C ALA A 62 9.40 -5.74 -0.61
N ILE A 63 8.19 -6.25 -0.87
CA ILE A 63 7.47 -7.13 0.05
C ILE A 63 8.09 -8.54 -0.04
N SER A 64 8.66 -9.01 1.06
CA SER A 64 9.16 -10.38 1.17
C SER A 64 8.07 -11.37 1.58
N GLU A 65 7.13 -10.93 2.42
CA GLU A 65 6.08 -11.79 2.98
C GLU A 65 4.80 -11.01 3.29
N ILE A 66 3.64 -11.62 3.05
CA ILE A 66 2.34 -11.14 3.56
C ILE A 66 2.05 -11.87 4.87
N ILE A 67 2.21 -11.16 6.00
CA ILE A 67 2.00 -11.70 7.35
C ILE A 67 0.51 -11.88 7.65
N PHE A 68 -0.31 -10.92 7.20
CA PHE A 68 -1.76 -10.98 7.32
C PHE A 68 -2.38 -10.29 6.11
N LYS A 69 -3.31 -10.98 5.43
CA LYS A 69 -4.05 -10.41 4.31
C LYS A 69 -5.42 -9.93 4.80
N ALA A 70 -5.66 -8.63 4.69
CA ALA A 70 -6.99 -8.08 4.98
C ALA A 70 -8.00 -8.52 3.92
N SER A 71 -9.24 -8.76 4.34
CA SER A 71 -10.33 -9.08 3.44
C SER A 71 -10.67 -7.89 2.54
N ALA A 72 -10.98 -8.16 1.27
CA ALA A 72 -11.62 -7.17 0.42
C ALA A 72 -13.08 -7.03 0.82
N THR A 73 -13.55 -5.79 0.88
CA THR A 73 -14.98 -5.45 1.05
C THR A 73 -15.47 -4.80 -0.23
N ASP A 74 -16.78 -4.70 -0.42
CA ASP A 74 -17.35 -4.01 -1.59
C ASP A 74 -16.86 -2.56 -1.71
N TYR A 75 -16.57 -1.89 -0.58
CA TYR A 75 -16.00 -0.53 -0.57
C TYR A 75 -14.53 -0.53 -1.03
N GLU A 76 -13.76 -1.54 -0.64
CA GLU A 76 -12.36 -1.71 -1.06
C GLU A 76 -12.30 -1.97 -2.57
N GLU A 77 -13.09 -2.91 -3.09
CA GLU A 77 -13.15 -3.23 -4.51
C GLU A 77 -13.56 -2.01 -5.36
N ALA A 78 -14.64 -1.33 -4.97
CA ALA A 78 -15.10 -0.13 -5.67
C ALA A 78 -14.08 1.02 -5.62
N TYR A 79 -13.27 1.12 -4.58
CA TYR A 79 -12.18 2.10 -4.51
C TYR A 79 -11.02 1.72 -5.43
N LEU A 80 -10.61 0.45 -5.44
CA LEU A 80 -9.52 -0.04 -6.30
C LEU A 80 -9.82 0.11 -7.79
N ASP A 81 -11.08 -0.06 -8.20
CA ASP A 81 -11.51 0.21 -9.57
C ASP A 81 -11.28 1.68 -9.95
N LYS A 82 -11.74 2.61 -9.10
CA LYS A 82 -11.53 4.05 -9.31
C LYS A 82 -10.05 4.44 -9.31
N LEU A 83 -9.25 3.83 -8.42
CA LEU A 83 -7.82 4.07 -8.35
C LEU A 83 -7.12 3.62 -9.63
N ASN A 84 -7.46 2.44 -10.15
CA ASN A 84 -6.89 1.97 -11.42
C ASN A 84 -7.29 2.88 -12.59
N ASP A 85 -8.56 3.30 -12.67
CA ASP A 85 -9.03 4.24 -13.71
C ASP A 85 -8.30 5.59 -13.64
N PHE A 86 -8.07 6.11 -12.43
CA PHE A 86 -7.29 7.34 -12.23
C PHE A 86 -5.85 7.21 -12.75
N ILE A 87 -5.16 6.13 -12.37
CA ILE A 87 -3.76 5.88 -12.76
C ILE A 87 -3.64 5.64 -14.27
N GLU A 88 -4.62 4.98 -14.91
CA GLU A 88 -4.65 4.83 -16.36
C GLU A 88 -4.83 6.18 -17.07
N GLY A 89 -5.61 7.11 -16.49
CA GLY A 89 -5.81 8.45 -17.03
C GLY A 89 -4.62 9.40 -16.89
N GLU A 90 -3.68 9.13 -15.98
CA GLU A 90 -2.44 9.91 -15.84
C GLU A 90 -1.32 9.45 -16.79
N LYS A 91 -1.47 8.31 -17.47
CA LYS A 91 -0.52 7.81 -18.48
C LYS A 91 -0.77 8.42 -19.86
#